data_AF-A0A949RNX4-F1
#
_entry.id   AF-A0A949RNX4-F1
#
_cell.length_a   1.000
_cell.length_b   1.000
_cell.length_c   1.000
_cell.angle_alpha   90.00
_cell.angle_beta   90.00
_cell.angle_gamma   90.00
#
_symmetry.space_group_name_H-M   'P 1'
#
loop_
_entity.id
_entity.type
_entity.pdbx_description
1 polymer ?
#
loop_
_entity_poly.entity_id
_entity_poly.type
_entity_poly.pdbx_seq_one_letter_code
_entity_poly.pdbx_strand_id
1 'polypeptide(L)'
;MVLILLASLLMPYACGQRSDLRAAMAAAGNGNFGPASRLKLTTADVPELAGYLRDKEEAVRREALVLLAGIGGAPACEALAPALTDASADIRERASRALHKCPAGVRGIEEPLRQSIRMGNTAAASLLLLGQFRDQANVEFLKQQLNNKQPVKLEDWSQPVPSGLAAAVAAVSAGVEGARRRLTDGLGPLNEAEFLVSVLPDISDRGALPGLLNLLDDERAVALGVPSGAMPQRRVCDLAVDAFVARLGLKAPFPLNAGGRYSGEERKQVRQMAARAGF
;
A
#
# COMPACT_ATOMS: atom_id res chain seq x y z
N MET A 1 31.28 -2.79 45.12
CA MET A 1 29.98 -3.36 45.50
C MET A 1 28.83 -2.63 44.80
N VAL A 2 28.84 -2.57 43.46
CA VAL A 2 27.75 -2.03 42.63
C VAL A 2 27.89 -2.67 41.25
N LEU A 3 27.18 -3.75 40.92
CA LEU A 3 26.95 -4.17 39.51
C LEU A 3 25.90 -5.29 39.27
N ILE A 4 24.97 -5.60 40.18
CA ILE A 4 24.03 -6.75 39.98
C ILE A 4 22.56 -6.41 40.29
N LEU A 5 22.05 -5.23 39.90
CA LEU A 5 20.65 -4.87 40.25
C LEU A 5 19.82 -4.21 39.14
N LEU A 6 20.19 -4.41 37.86
CA LEU A 6 19.39 -3.92 36.72
C LEU A 6 18.86 -5.03 35.79
N ALA A 7 19.17 -6.31 36.04
CA ALA A 7 18.68 -7.42 35.21
C ALA A 7 17.30 -7.98 35.64
N SER A 8 16.79 -7.61 36.82
CA SER A 8 15.67 -8.33 37.46
C SER A 8 14.27 -7.76 37.19
N LEU A 9 14.16 -6.60 36.54
CA LEU A 9 12.88 -5.93 36.29
C LEU A 9 12.33 -6.09 34.86
N LEU A 10 13.13 -6.62 33.92
CA LEU A 10 12.71 -6.89 32.53
C LEU A 10 12.23 -8.33 32.30
N MET A 11 12.58 -9.27 33.20
CA MET A 11 12.30 -10.70 33.04
C MET A 11 10.83 -11.13 33.26
N PRO A 12 10.07 -10.62 34.24
CA PRO A 12 8.69 -11.10 34.44
C PRO A 12 7.72 -10.60 33.36
N TYR A 13 7.98 -9.43 32.77
CA TYR A 13 7.15 -8.86 31.70
C TYR A 13 7.27 -9.64 30.38
N ALA A 14 8.50 -10.03 30.02
CA ALA A 14 8.75 -10.79 28.80
C ALA A 14 8.21 -12.23 28.88
N CYS A 15 8.14 -12.83 30.08
CA CYS A 15 7.60 -14.18 30.26
C CYS A 15 6.07 -14.22 30.11
N GLY A 16 5.36 -13.27 30.73
CA GLY A 16 3.89 -13.17 30.63
C GLY A 16 3.39 -12.79 29.23
N GLN A 17 4.07 -11.84 28.57
CA GLN A 17 3.69 -11.42 27.22
C GLN A 17 3.84 -12.56 26.18
N ARG A 18 4.86 -13.41 26.32
CA ARG A 18 5.05 -14.59 25.46
C ARG A 18 3.97 -15.65 25.67
N SER A 19 3.56 -15.90 26.91
CA SER A 19 2.44 -16.81 27.18
C SER A 19 1.13 -16.28 26.60
N ASP A 20 0.90 -14.96 26.70
CA ASP A 20 -0.31 -14.31 26.19
C ASP A 20 -0.36 -14.31 24.67
N LEU A 21 0.78 -14.07 24.00
CA LEU A 21 0.88 -14.17 22.55
C LEU A 21 0.55 -15.59 22.08
N ARG A 22 1.18 -16.62 22.67
CA ARG A 22 0.88 -18.01 22.31
C ARG A 22 -0.59 -18.36 22.52
N ALA A 23 -1.18 -17.93 23.62
CA ALA A 23 -2.61 -18.15 23.90
C ALA A 23 -3.51 -17.44 22.88
N ALA A 24 -3.16 -16.22 22.47
CA ALA A 24 -3.88 -15.49 21.44
C ALA A 24 -3.79 -16.20 20.08
N MET A 25 -2.62 -16.71 19.70
CA MET A 25 -2.45 -17.48 18.46
C MET A 25 -3.23 -18.79 18.49
N ALA A 26 -3.24 -19.51 19.62
CA ALA A 26 -4.07 -20.69 19.78
C ALA A 26 -5.58 -20.37 19.70
N ALA A 27 -6.02 -19.24 20.26
CA ALA A 27 -7.39 -18.77 20.17
C ALA A 27 -7.78 -18.40 18.73
N ALA A 28 -6.87 -17.78 17.98
CA ALA A 28 -7.07 -17.46 16.56
C ALA A 28 -7.30 -18.72 15.71
N GLY A 29 -6.59 -19.82 16.01
CA GLY A 29 -6.82 -21.12 15.38
C GLY A 29 -8.23 -21.68 15.59
N ASN A 30 -8.93 -21.24 16.64
CA ASN A 30 -10.33 -21.58 16.93
C ASN A 30 -11.31 -20.48 16.46
N GLY A 31 -10.85 -19.50 15.66
CA GLY A 31 -11.66 -18.39 15.16
C GLY A 31 -11.89 -17.26 16.16
N ASN A 32 -11.24 -17.29 17.34
CA ASN A 32 -11.35 -16.24 18.35
C ASN A 32 -10.16 -15.27 18.28
N PHE A 33 -10.35 -14.15 17.59
CA PHE A 33 -9.34 -13.09 17.43
C PHE A 33 -9.37 -12.04 18.55
N GLY A 34 -10.34 -12.11 19.47
CA GLY A 34 -10.50 -11.16 20.56
C GLY A 34 -9.25 -11.00 21.47
N PRO A 35 -8.56 -12.08 21.86
CA PRO A 35 -7.39 -12.00 22.76
C PRO A 35 -6.24 -11.15 22.20
N ALA A 36 -6.03 -11.18 20.88
CA ALA A 36 -4.91 -10.49 20.24
C ALA A 36 -4.98 -8.97 20.40
N SER A 37 -6.20 -8.40 20.50
CA SER A 37 -6.41 -6.95 20.67
C SER A 37 -5.87 -6.38 21.99
N ARG A 38 -5.58 -7.24 22.97
CA ARG A 38 -5.07 -6.85 24.29
C ARG A 38 -3.54 -6.89 24.38
N LEU A 39 -2.88 -7.47 23.37
CA LEU A 39 -1.44 -7.61 23.36
C LEU A 39 -0.77 -6.25 23.16
N LYS A 40 0.29 -6.00 23.93
CA LYS A 40 1.16 -4.83 23.76
C LYS A 40 2.42 -5.26 23.02
N LEU A 41 2.28 -5.40 21.71
CA LEU A 41 3.35 -5.90 20.86
C LEU A 41 4.37 -4.82 20.51
N THR A 42 5.61 -5.24 20.38
CA THR A 42 6.76 -4.41 20.00
C THR A 42 7.60 -5.12 18.95
N THR A 43 8.63 -4.45 18.44
CA THR A 43 9.58 -5.06 17.50
C THR A 43 10.31 -6.28 18.07
N ALA A 44 10.36 -6.44 19.41
CA ALA A 44 10.94 -7.61 20.06
C ALA A 44 10.12 -8.90 19.85
N ASP A 45 8.84 -8.78 19.53
CA ASP A 45 7.92 -9.91 19.33
C ASP A 45 7.91 -10.42 17.88
N VAL A 46 8.52 -9.66 16.95
CA VAL A 46 8.57 -9.98 15.52
C VAL A 46 9.11 -11.39 15.23
N PRO A 47 10.21 -11.88 15.85
CA PRO A 47 10.71 -13.23 15.56
C PRO A 47 9.71 -14.33 15.93
N GLU A 48 8.97 -14.17 17.03
CA GLU A 48 7.97 -15.14 17.46
C GLU A 48 6.75 -15.11 16.53
N LEU A 49 6.25 -13.92 16.19
CA LEU A 49 5.15 -13.75 15.23
C LEU A 49 5.49 -14.27 13.83
N ALA A 50 6.72 -14.08 13.37
CA ALA A 50 7.18 -14.62 12.08
C ALA A 50 7.13 -16.16 12.05
N GLY A 51 7.32 -16.82 13.19
CA GLY A 51 7.16 -18.27 13.31
C GLY A 51 5.74 -18.73 13.00
N TYR A 52 4.74 -17.96 13.42
CA TYR A 52 3.32 -18.27 13.21
C TYR A 52 2.84 -18.06 11.76
N LEU A 53 3.61 -17.37 10.91
CA LEU A 53 3.32 -17.29 9.46
C LEU A 53 3.48 -18.64 8.74
N ARG A 54 3.97 -19.69 9.42
CA ARG A 54 4.09 -21.05 8.88
C ARG A 54 3.14 -22.04 9.56
N ASP A 55 2.22 -21.54 10.38
CA ASP A 55 1.26 -22.39 11.06
C ASP A 55 0.35 -23.11 10.05
N LYS A 56 -0.05 -24.34 10.36
CA LYS A 56 -0.94 -25.13 9.52
C LYS A 56 -2.32 -24.47 9.37
N GLU A 57 -2.79 -23.79 10.41
CA GLU A 57 -4.11 -23.16 10.43
C GLU A 57 -4.04 -21.77 9.79
N GLU A 58 -4.84 -21.56 8.75
CA GLU A 58 -4.87 -20.28 8.02
C GLU A 58 -5.23 -19.11 8.94
N ALA A 59 -6.14 -19.30 9.89
CA ALA A 59 -6.55 -18.28 10.84
C ALA A 59 -5.38 -17.80 11.72
N VAL A 60 -4.46 -18.69 12.09
CA VAL A 60 -3.25 -18.36 12.86
C VAL A 60 -2.28 -17.57 11.99
N ARG A 61 -2.02 -18.03 10.76
CA ARG A 61 -1.15 -17.31 9.82
C ARG A 61 -1.66 -15.90 9.53
N ARG A 62 -2.98 -15.76 9.31
CA ARG A 62 -3.63 -14.48 9.08
C ARG A 62 -3.50 -13.54 10.28
N GLU A 63 -3.72 -14.04 11.50
CA GLU A 63 -3.57 -13.24 12.71
C GLU A 63 -2.12 -12.79 12.90
N ALA A 64 -1.14 -13.67 12.69
CA ALA A 64 0.28 -13.33 12.74
C ALA A 64 0.63 -12.18 11.78
N LEU A 65 0.11 -12.27 10.55
CA LEU A 65 0.28 -11.24 9.54
C LEU A 65 -0.31 -9.90 9.97
N VAL A 66 -1.54 -9.89 10.51
CA VAL A 66 -2.21 -8.67 10.99
C VAL A 66 -1.41 -8.02 12.12
N LEU A 67 -0.92 -8.82 13.07
CA LEU A 67 -0.12 -8.34 14.19
C LEU A 67 1.23 -7.78 13.74
N LEU A 68 1.93 -8.45 12.81
CA LEU A 68 3.17 -7.94 12.21
C LEU A 68 2.94 -6.62 11.47
N ALA A 69 1.86 -6.52 10.68
CA ALA A 69 1.50 -5.28 10.00
C ALA A 69 1.18 -4.14 10.99
N GLY A 70 0.57 -4.46 12.14
CA GLY A 70 0.29 -3.50 13.21
C GLY A 70 1.54 -3.02 13.95
N ILE A 71 2.55 -3.88 14.13
CA ILE A 71 3.86 -3.49 14.69
C ILE A 71 4.58 -2.52 13.73
N GLY A 72 4.61 -2.86 12.44
CA GLY A 72 5.29 -2.07 11.42
C GLY A 72 6.81 -1.93 11.64
N GLY A 73 7.40 -0.96 10.94
CA GLY A 73 8.87 -0.79 10.93
C GLY A 73 9.61 -1.88 10.14
N ALA A 74 10.89 -1.63 9.84
CA ALA A 74 11.67 -2.49 8.95
C ALA A 74 11.65 -3.99 9.35
N PRO A 75 11.87 -4.37 10.63
CA PRO A 75 11.89 -5.78 11.00
C PRO A 75 10.56 -6.51 10.77
N ALA A 76 9.43 -5.86 11.09
CA ALA A 76 8.13 -6.47 10.90
C ALA A 76 7.77 -6.56 9.40
N CYS A 77 8.13 -5.54 8.62
CA CYS A 77 7.94 -5.58 7.17
C CYS A 77 8.76 -6.70 6.52
N GLU A 78 10.03 -6.87 6.88
CA GLU A 78 10.85 -7.98 6.38
C GLU A 78 10.24 -9.35 6.74
N ALA A 79 9.71 -9.47 7.96
CA ALA A 79 9.04 -10.69 8.41
C ALA A 79 7.78 -11.04 7.61
N LEU A 80 7.13 -10.08 6.94
CA LEU A 80 5.95 -10.32 6.11
C LEU A 80 6.26 -10.96 4.75
N ALA A 81 7.51 -10.89 4.27
CA ALA A 81 7.88 -11.35 2.93
C ALA A 81 7.45 -12.81 2.60
N PRO A 82 7.57 -13.81 3.50
CA PRO A 82 7.13 -15.17 3.22
C PRO A 82 5.64 -15.31 2.93
N ALA A 83 4.80 -14.40 3.47
CA ALA A 83 3.36 -14.44 3.27
C ALA A 83 2.92 -14.03 1.84
N LEU A 84 3.82 -13.44 1.05
CA LEU A 84 3.56 -13.15 -0.36
C LEU A 84 3.28 -14.41 -1.20
N THR A 85 3.80 -15.56 -0.77
CA THR A 85 3.61 -16.85 -1.45
C THR A 85 2.79 -17.83 -0.62
N ASP A 86 1.99 -17.34 0.34
CA ASP A 86 1.08 -18.20 1.11
C ASP A 86 0.08 -18.90 0.20
N ALA A 87 -0.38 -20.09 0.59
CA ALA A 87 -1.42 -20.82 -0.13
C ALA A 87 -2.76 -20.06 -0.16
N SER A 88 -3.10 -19.32 0.91
CA SER A 88 -4.32 -18.52 0.99
C SER A 88 -4.18 -17.22 0.20
N ALA A 89 -5.16 -16.94 -0.66
CA ALA A 89 -5.22 -15.69 -1.43
C ALA A 89 -5.40 -14.46 -0.52
N ASP A 90 -6.22 -14.56 0.54
CA ASP A 90 -6.43 -13.47 1.51
C ASP A 90 -5.11 -13.08 2.19
N ILE A 91 -4.29 -14.07 2.56
CA ILE A 91 -2.98 -13.81 3.17
C ILE A 91 -2.03 -13.13 2.18
N ARG A 92 -1.95 -13.59 0.92
CA ARG A 92 -1.10 -12.96 -0.12
C ARG A 92 -1.48 -11.50 -0.37
N GLU A 93 -2.79 -11.23 -0.45
CA GLU A 93 -3.33 -9.88 -0.66
C GLU A 93 -3.01 -8.95 0.51
N ARG A 94 -3.25 -9.41 1.74
CA ARG A 94 -2.91 -8.66 2.96
C ARG A 94 -1.41 -8.40 3.08
N ALA A 95 -0.58 -9.40 2.77
CA ALA A 95 0.88 -9.25 2.79
C ALA A 95 1.32 -8.15 1.84
N SER A 96 0.79 -8.14 0.61
CA SER A 96 1.13 -7.14 -0.40
C SER A 96 0.73 -5.73 0.03
N ARG A 97 -0.48 -5.55 0.58
CA ARG A 97 -0.92 -4.24 1.09
C ARG A 97 -0.12 -3.77 2.29
N ALA A 98 0.20 -4.67 3.22
CA ALA A 98 1.00 -4.34 4.40
C ALA A 98 2.43 -3.93 4.01
N LEU A 99 3.05 -4.66 3.10
CA LEU A 99 4.38 -4.34 2.55
C LEU A 99 4.39 -3.02 1.77
N HIS A 100 3.34 -2.75 0.99
CA HIS A 100 3.20 -1.49 0.24
C HIS A 100 3.10 -0.27 1.15
N LYS A 101 2.46 -0.42 2.31
CA LYS A 101 2.38 0.63 3.36
C LYS A 101 3.66 0.75 4.20
N CYS A 102 4.67 -0.08 3.95
CA CYS A 102 5.90 -0.06 4.74
C CYS A 102 6.82 1.11 4.36
N PRO A 103 7.12 2.06 5.28
CA PRO A 103 7.96 3.22 4.96
C PRO A 103 9.41 2.89 4.64
N ALA A 104 9.94 1.79 5.21
CA ALA A 104 11.35 1.42 5.07
C ALA A 104 11.67 0.83 3.68
N GLY A 105 10.64 0.43 2.91
CA GLY A 105 10.80 -0.46 1.77
C GLY A 105 11.27 -1.86 2.21
N VAL A 106 11.08 -2.86 1.35
CA VAL A 106 11.59 -4.21 1.59
C VAL A 106 12.32 -4.67 0.34
N ARG A 107 13.53 -5.23 0.52
CA ARG A 107 14.39 -5.72 -0.57
C ARG A 107 14.29 -7.24 -0.68
N GLY A 108 14.64 -7.81 -1.83
CA GLY A 108 14.67 -9.26 -2.01
C GLY A 108 13.28 -9.90 -2.12
N ILE A 109 12.23 -9.10 -2.36
CA ILE A 109 10.84 -9.57 -2.50
C ILE A 109 10.36 -9.60 -3.95
N GLU A 110 11.23 -9.32 -4.92
CA GLU A 110 10.92 -9.23 -6.34
C GLU A 110 10.33 -10.55 -6.87
N GLU A 111 11.01 -11.67 -6.61
CA GLU A 111 10.51 -12.98 -7.04
C GLU A 111 9.29 -13.45 -6.24
N PRO A 112 9.25 -13.32 -4.89
CA PRO A 112 8.02 -13.56 -4.13
C PRO A 112 6.80 -12.79 -4.65
N LEU A 113 6.95 -11.51 -5.03
CA LEU A 113 5.88 -10.70 -5.61
C LEU A 113 5.44 -11.22 -6.97
N ARG A 114 6.37 -11.49 -7.88
CA ARG A 114 6.05 -12.08 -9.20
C ARG A 114 5.33 -13.42 -9.03
N GLN A 115 5.78 -14.26 -8.11
CA GLN A 115 5.14 -15.52 -7.81
C GLN A 115 3.74 -15.32 -7.22
N SER A 116 3.57 -14.37 -6.30
CA SER A 116 2.27 -14.00 -5.74
C SER A 116 1.25 -13.64 -6.82
N ILE A 117 1.67 -12.84 -7.81
CA ILE A 117 0.84 -12.43 -8.95
C ILE A 117 0.51 -13.63 -9.83
N ARG A 118 1.47 -14.53 -10.11
CA ARG A 118 1.20 -15.80 -10.84
C ARG A 118 0.21 -16.70 -10.12
N MET A 119 0.19 -16.66 -8.79
CA MET A 119 -0.77 -17.36 -7.94
C MET A 119 -2.13 -16.65 -7.85
N GLY A 120 -2.37 -15.59 -8.61
CA GLY A 120 -3.66 -14.90 -8.69
C GLY A 120 -3.92 -13.92 -7.54
N ASN A 121 -2.88 -13.30 -6.98
CA ASN A 121 -3.05 -12.21 -6.03
C ASN A 121 -3.75 -11.01 -6.69
N THR A 122 -4.91 -10.61 -6.16
CA THR A 122 -5.72 -9.52 -6.73
C THR A 122 -5.48 -8.16 -6.08
N ALA A 123 -4.52 -8.04 -5.15
CA ALA A 123 -4.13 -6.74 -4.60
C ALA A 123 -3.26 -5.97 -5.59
N ALA A 124 -3.69 -4.77 -5.98
CA ALA A 124 -2.92 -3.88 -6.85
C ALA A 124 -1.55 -3.54 -6.23
N ALA A 125 -1.47 -3.50 -4.91
CA ALA A 125 -0.24 -3.34 -4.13
C ALA A 125 0.89 -4.32 -4.54
N SER A 126 0.55 -5.54 -4.96
CA SER A 126 1.55 -6.53 -5.42
C SER A 126 2.29 -6.06 -6.68
N LEU A 127 1.57 -5.42 -7.61
CA LEU A 127 2.15 -4.82 -8.82
C LEU A 127 2.85 -3.51 -8.49
N LEU A 128 2.25 -2.64 -7.68
CA LEU A 128 2.83 -1.33 -7.33
C LEU A 128 4.20 -1.47 -6.65
N LEU A 129 4.35 -2.44 -5.74
CA LEU A 129 5.62 -2.77 -5.10
C LEU A 129 6.71 -3.14 -6.10
N LEU A 130 6.37 -3.81 -7.21
CA LEU A 130 7.34 -4.13 -8.25
C LEU A 130 7.97 -2.89 -8.89
N GLY A 131 7.31 -1.73 -8.84
CA GLY A 131 7.85 -0.47 -9.36
C GLY A 131 9.11 0.03 -8.64
N GLN A 132 9.43 -0.54 -7.47
CA GLN A 132 10.64 -0.21 -6.70
C GLN A 132 11.89 -0.92 -7.24
N PHE A 133 11.73 -1.91 -8.11
CA PHE A 133 12.81 -2.76 -8.61
C PHE A 133 13.03 -2.53 -10.10
N ARG A 134 14.30 -2.47 -10.52
CA ARG A 134 14.68 -2.13 -11.91
C ARG A 134 15.50 -3.21 -12.61
N ASP A 135 15.52 -4.42 -12.05
CA ASP A 135 16.19 -5.55 -12.67
C ASP A 135 15.47 -5.99 -13.96
N GLN A 136 16.24 -6.62 -14.85
CA GLN A 136 15.74 -7.03 -16.17
C GLN A 136 14.54 -7.98 -16.09
N ALA A 137 14.53 -8.90 -15.11
CA ALA A 137 13.43 -9.85 -14.94
C ALA A 137 12.14 -9.13 -14.53
N ASN A 138 12.25 -8.12 -13.66
CA ASN A 138 11.11 -7.29 -13.29
C ASN A 138 10.58 -6.45 -14.46
N VAL A 139 11.47 -5.82 -15.23
CA VAL A 139 11.09 -5.03 -16.41
C VAL A 139 10.32 -5.89 -17.42
N GLU A 140 10.81 -7.08 -17.75
CA GLU A 140 10.13 -7.98 -18.68
C GLU A 140 8.81 -8.52 -18.11
N PHE A 141 8.76 -8.82 -16.81
CA PHE A 141 7.52 -9.21 -16.16
C PHE A 141 6.46 -8.11 -16.24
N LEU A 142 6.81 -6.86 -15.91
CA LEU A 142 5.87 -5.73 -15.96
C LEU A 142 5.36 -5.47 -17.39
N LYS A 143 6.23 -5.57 -18.41
CA LYS A 143 5.83 -5.48 -19.83
C LYS A 143 4.74 -6.50 -20.18
N GLN A 144 4.87 -7.74 -19.71
CA GLN A 144 3.86 -8.79 -19.95
C GLN A 144 2.53 -8.47 -19.27
N GLN A 145 2.55 -7.76 -18.13
CA GLN A 145 1.34 -7.41 -17.39
C GLN A 145 0.59 -6.17 -17.95
N LEU A 146 1.22 -5.33 -18.79
CA LEU A 146 0.63 -4.05 -19.26
C LEU A 146 -0.75 -4.19 -19.92
N ASN A 147 -1.00 -5.32 -20.59
CA ASN A 147 -2.24 -5.61 -21.30
C ASN A 147 -3.19 -6.53 -20.51
N ASN A 148 -2.82 -6.93 -19.30
CA ASN A 148 -3.66 -7.77 -18.44
C ASN A 148 -4.90 -7.00 -17.98
N LYS A 149 -6.04 -7.67 -17.97
CA LYS A 149 -7.35 -7.12 -17.63
C LYS A 149 -7.96 -7.74 -16.37
N GLN A 150 -7.22 -8.62 -15.68
CA GLN A 150 -7.70 -9.17 -14.41
C GLN A 150 -7.99 -8.03 -13.42
N PRO A 151 -9.16 -8.04 -12.75
CA PRO A 151 -9.52 -7.00 -11.80
C PRO A 151 -8.63 -7.08 -10.57
N VAL A 152 -8.02 -5.95 -10.21
CA VAL A 152 -7.24 -5.79 -8.97
C VAL A 152 -7.79 -4.63 -8.16
N LYS A 153 -7.62 -4.68 -6.85
CA LYS A 153 -8.06 -3.62 -5.94
C LYS A 153 -6.88 -3.03 -5.16
N LEU A 154 -6.89 -1.71 -4.98
CA LEU A 154 -5.93 -1.05 -4.10
C LEU A 154 -6.19 -1.45 -2.64
N GLU A 155 -7.39 -1.19 -2.15
CA GLU A 155 -7.90 -1.60 -0.83
C GLU A 155 -9.16 -2.46 -0.97
N ASP A 156 -9.61 -3.11 0.11
CA ASP A 156 -10.80 -3.99 0.07
C ASP A 156 -12.07 -3.29 -0.40
N TRP A 157 -12.21 -2.01 -0.01
CA TRP A 157 -13.33 -1.14 -0.37
C TRP A 157 -13.13 -0.39 -1.69
N SER A 158 -11.95 -0.48 -2.32
CA SER A 158 -11.70 0.19 -3.60
C SER A 158 -12.47 -0.51 -4.73
N GLN A 159 -12.92 0.29 -5.70
CA GLN A 159 -13.42 -0.25 -6.95
C GLN A 159 -12.28 -0.98 -7.70
N PRO A 160 -12.55 -2.13 -8.33
CA PRO A 160 -11.53 -2.86 -9.06
C PRO A 160 -11.10 -2.11 -10.31
N VAL A 161 -9.82 -2.18 -10.65
CA VAL A 161 -9.24 -1.67 -11.90
C VAL A 161 -8.53 -2.79 -12.66
N PRO A 162 -8.30 -2.67 -13.97
CA PRO A 162 -7.47 -3.63 -14.70
C PRO A 162 -6.05 -3.69 -14.12
N SER A 163 -5.53 -4.90 -13.87
CA SER A 163 -4.14 -5.13 -13.44
C SER A 163 -3.11 -4.44 -14.34
N GLY A 164 -3.36 -4.34 -15.64
CA GLY A 164 -2.50 -3.60 -16.57
C GLY A 164 -2.32 -2.12 -16.23
N LEU A 165 -3.29 -1.48 -15.54
CA LEU A 165 -3.15 -0.12 -15.05
C LEU A 165 -2.18 -0.03 -13.87
N ALA A 166 -2.33 -0.93 -12.88
CA ALA A 166 -1.38 -1.03 -11.75
C ALA A 166 0.02 -1.41 -12.24
N ALA A 167 0.12 -2.31 -13.22
CA ALA A 167 1.37 -2.67 -13.88
C ALA A 167 1.99 -1.47 -14.61
N ALA A 168 1.19 -0.61 -15.26
CA ALA A 168 1.71 0.59 -15.91
C ALA A 168 2.29 1.60 -14.91
N VAL A 169 1.64 1.78 -13.76
CA VAL A 169 2.17 2.63 -12.67
C VAL A 169 3.53 2.10 -12.20
N ALA A 170 3.62 0.80 -11.94
CA ALA A 170 4.86 0.15 -11.55
C ALA A 170 5.93 0.23 -12.65
N ALA A 171 5.56 -0.01 -13.91
CA ALA A 171 6.43 0.02 -15.07
C ALA A 171 7.04 1.41 -15.30
N VAL A 172 6.25 2.48 -15.11
CA VAL A 172 6.73 3.86 -15.16
C VAL A 172 7.79 4.10 -14.08
N SER A 173 7.55 3.67 -12.84
CA SER A 173 8.52 3.80 -11.74
C SER A 173 9.79 2.96 -11.94
N ALA A 174 9.65 1.80 -12.59
CA ALA A 174 10.74 0.91 -12.97
C ALA A 174 11.52 1.37 -14.22
N GLY A 175 11.06 2.41 -14.92
CA GLY A 175 11.72 2.96 -16.11
C GLY A 175 11.46 2.18 -17.40
N VAL A 176 10.33 1.46 -17.49
CA VAL A 176 9.93 0.77 -18.71
C VAL A 176 9.51 1.77 -19.78
N GLU A 177 10.21 1.74 -20.91
CA GLU A 177 9.92 2.64 -22.03
C GLU A 177 8.50 2.44 -22.57
N GLY A 178 7.82 3.54 -22.90
CA GLY A 178 6.46 3.51 -23.45
C GLY A 178 5.33 3.31 -22.42
N ALA A 179 5.64 2.89 -21.18
CA ALA A 179 4.63 2.65 -20.14
C ALA A 179 3.82 3.90 -19.78
N ARG A 180 4.42 5.10 -19.92
CA ARG A 180 3.78 6.38 -19.61
C ARG A 180 2.48 6.60 -20.39
N ARG A 181 2.40 6.17 -21.66
CA ARG A 181 1.21 6.40 -22.50
C ARG A 181 -0.05 5.82 -21.87
N ARG A 182 0.08 4.67 -21.21
CA ARG A 182 -1.04 3.99 -20.53
C ARG A 182 -1.61 4.79 -19.35
N LEU A 183 -0.81 5.65 -18.72
CA LEU A 183 -1.27 6.51 -17.62
C LEU A 183 -1.98 7.77 -18.12
N THR A 184 -1.71 8.18 -19.36
CA THR A 184 -2.12 9.48 -19.90
C THR A 184 -3.27 9.38 -20.88
N ASP A 185 -3.46 8.23 -21.51
CA ASP A 185 -4.50 8.02 -22.51
C ASP A 185 -5.88 7.97 -21.86
N GLY A 186 -6.59 9.10 -21.91
CA GLY A 186 -8.05 9.17 -21.74
C GLY A 186 -8.59 9.00 -20.32
N LEU A 187 -7.77 9.03 -19.26
CA LEU A 187 -8.10 8.95 -17.81
C LEU A 187 -9.14 7.88 -17.39
N GLY A 188 -9.52 7.03 -18.32
CA GLY A 188 -10.41 5.90 -18.17
C GLY A 188 -11.78 6.19 -17.52
N PRO A 189 -12.47 5.08 -17.20
CA PRO A 189 -13.58 5.06 -16.26
C PRO A 189 -13.22 5.69 -14.89
N LEU A 190 -14.24 6.09 -14.12
CA LEU A 190 -14.06 6.83 -12.85
C LEU A 190 -13.13 6.11 -11.85
N ASN A 191 -13.28 4.80 -11.70
CA ASN A 191 -12.45 3.95 -10.83
C ASN A 191 -10.96 3.98 -11.21
N GLU A 192 -10.64 4.09 -12.51
CA GLU A 192 -9.25 4.21 -12.98
C GLU A 192 -8.66 5.57 -12.63
N ALA A 193 -9.43 6.65 -12.77
CA ALA A 193 -9.01 7.98 -12.35
C ALA A 193 -8.81 8.07 -10.82
N GLU A 194 -9.76 7.54 -10.03
CA GLU A 194 -9.65 7.44 -8.58
C GLU A 194 -8.41 6.63 -8.15
N PHE A 195 -8.15 5.52 -8.84
CA PHE A 195 -6.96 4.70 -8.60
C PHE A 195 -5.69 5.50 -8.89
N LEU A 196 -5.57 6.16 -10.05
CA LEU A 196 -4.40 6.93 -10.45
C LEU A 196 -4.09 8.09 -9.48
N VAL A 197 -5.12 8.78 -8.98
CA VAL A 197 -4.93 9.81 -7.94
C VAL A 197 -4.37 9.20 -6.66
N SER A 198 -4.90 8.03 -6.26
CA SER A 198 -4.53 7.35 -5.02
C SER A 198 -3.10 6.81 -5.03
N VAL A 199 -2.62 6.36 -6.20
CA VAL A 199 -1.26 5.80 -6.39
C VAL A 199 -0.25 6.81 -6.94
N LEU A 200 -0.62 8.09 -6.99
CA LEU A 200 0.30 9.16 -7.39
C LEU A 200 1.59 9.22 -6.54
N PRO A 201 1.58 8.89 -5.22
CA PRO A 201 2.79 8.66 -4.43
C PRO A 201 3.73 7.58 -4.98
N ASP A 202 3.18 6.53 -5.61
CA ASP A 202 3.95 5.39 -6.14
C ASP A 202 4.67 5.69 -7.46
N ILE A 203 4.27 6.77 -8.14
CA ILE A 203 4.88 7.19 -9.40
C ILE A 203 6.17 7.95 -9.11
N SER A 204 7.28 7.23 -9.17
CA SER A 204 8.62 7.77 -8.90
C SER A 204 9.16 8.62 -10.05
N ASP A 205 8.79 8.28 -11.28
CA ASP A 205 9.21 9.01 -12.48
C ASP A 205 8.44 10.33 -12.63
N ARG A 206 9.11 11.44 -12.31
CA ARG A 206 8.53 12.80 -12.42
C ARG A 206 8.09 13.14 -13.83
N GLY A 207 8.73 12.57 -14.86
CA GLY A 207 8.36 12.82 -16.26
C GLY A 207 7.01 12.22 -16.66
N ALA A 208 6.40 11.38 -15.82
CA ALA A 208 5.05 10.87 -16.03
C ALA A 208 3.95 11.78 -15.44
N LEU A 209 4.32 12.66 -14.49
CA LEU A 209 3.38 13.57 -13.84
C LEU A 209 2.70 14.60 -14.77
N PRO A 210 3.31 15.15 -15.86
CA PRO A 210 2.61 16.12 -16.71
C PRO A 210 1.34 15.55 -17.31
N GLY A 211 1.38 14.29 -17.75
CA GLY A 211 0.22 13.66 -18.36
C GLY A 211 -0.90 13.31 -17.37
N LEU A 212 -0.61 13.35 -16.07
CA LEU A 212 -1.60 13.16 -15.00
C LEU A 212 -2.24 14.46 -14.53
N LEU A 213 -1.74 15.63 -14.98
CA LEU A 213 -2.32 16.92 -14.59
C LEU A 213 -3.78 17.07 -15.05
N ASN A 214 -4.21 16.31 -16.07
CA ASN A 214 -5.61 16.28 -16.52
C ASN A 214 -6.58 15.79 -15.43
N LEU A 215 -6.10 15.07 -14.39
CA LEU A 215 -6.91 14.73 -13.22
C LEU A 215 -7.42 15.97 -12.47
N LEU A 216 -6.71 17.11 -12.56
CA LEU A 216 -7.16 18.39 -11.99
C LEU A 216 -8.36 18.99 -12.74
N ASP A 217 -8.72 18.47 -13.91
CA ASP A 217 -9.90 18.93 -14.67
C ASP A 217 -11.10 17.97 -14.51
N ASP A 218 -10.91 16.81 -13.87
CA ASP A 218 -11.94 15.79 -13.74
C ASP A 218 -12.95 16.13 -12.63
N GLU A 219 -14.14 16.58 -13.02
CA GLU A 219 -15.19 17.01 -12.09
C GLU A 219 -16.17 15.89 -11.69
N ARG A 220 -15.92 14.64 -12.11
CA ARG A 220 -16.75 13.49 -11.71
C ARG A 220 -16.70 13.32 -10.18
N ALA A 221 -17.87 13.12 -9.58
CA ALA A 221 -17.99 12.93 -8.13
C ALA A 221 -17.43 11.57 -7.70
N VAL A 222 -16.77 11.54 -6.54
CA VAL A 222 -16.14 10.33 -5.98
C VAL A 222 -16.79 9.97 -4.65
N ALA A 223 -16.85 8.66 -4.38
CA ALA A 223 -17.28 8.15 -3.07
C ALA A 223 -16.11 8.06 -2.07
N LEU A 224 -14.87 8.21 -2.54
CA LEU A 224 -13.66 8.07 -1.76
C LEU A 224 -13.48 9.22 -0.74
N GLY A 225 -13.26 8.88 0.53
CA GLY A 225 -12.83 9.84 1.56
C GLY A 225 -13.93 10.69 2.19
N VAL A 226 -15.21 10.37 2.00
CA VAL A 226 -16.33 11.08 2.64
C VAL A 226 -17.34 10.10 3.23
N PRO A 227 -17.85 10.33 4.46
CA PRO A 227 -18.95 9.53 4.99
C PRO A 227 -20.14 9.54 4.03
N SER A 228 -20.80 8.39 3.87
CA SER A 228 -22.00 8.29 3.03
C SER A 228 -23.01 9.39 3.40
N GLY A 229 -23.42 10.19 2.40
CA GLY A 229 -24.35 11.32 2.59
C GLY A 229 -23.73 12.68 2.88
N ALA A 230 -22.39 12.78 2.98
CA ALA A 230 -21.71 14.07 3.12
C ALA A 230 -21.85 14.92 1.84
N MET A 231 -22.23 16.18 2.01
CA MET A 231 -22.38 17.16 0.94
C MET A 231 -21.49 18.38 1.18
N PRO A 232 -20.83 18.94 0.15
CA PRO A 232 -20.83 18.45 -1.23
C PRO A 232 -19.93 17.20 -1.40
N GLN A 233 -20.31 16.27 -2.27
CA GLN A 233 -19.43 15.15 -2.64
C GLN A 233 -18.13 15.68 -3.23
N ARG A 234 -16.98 15.10 -2.84
CA ARG A 234 -15.70 15.41 -3.47
C ARG A 234 -15.70 14.96 -4.94
N ARG A 235 -14.77 15.49 -5.73
CA ARG A 235 -14.53 15.10 -7.13
C ARG A 235 -13.11 14.58 -7.30
N VAL A 236 -12.84 13.95 -8.44
CA VAL A 236 -11.49 13.48 -8.79
C VAL A 236 -10.48 14.64 -8.72
N CYS A 237 -10.82 15.81 -9.27
CA CYS A 237 -9.95 16.99 -9.23
C CYS A 237 -9.66 17.49 -7.82
N ASP A 238 -10.57 17.27 -6.88
CA ASP A 238 -10.36 17.66 -5.48
C ASP A 238 -9.33 16.72 -4.82
N LEU A 239 -9.45 15.40 -5.06
CA LEU A 239 -8.45 14.43 -4.61
C LEU A 239 -7.09 14.68 -5.27
N ALA A 240 -7.10 15.06 -6.56
CA ALA A 240 -5.88 15.33 -7.32
C ALA A 240 -5.10 16.53 -6.77
N VAL A 241 -5.78 17.59 -6.32
CA VAL A 241 -5.14 18.73 -5.65
C VAL A 241 -4.34 18.26 -4.43
N ASP A 242 -4.98 17.50 -3.53
CA ASP A 242 -4.32 16.97 -2.33
C ASP A 242 -3.12 16.09 -2.70
N ALA A 243 -3.33 15.18 -3.66
CA ALA A 243 -2.31 14.24 -4.10
C ALA A 243 -1.09 14.94 -4.72
N PHE A 244 -1.27 15.91 -5.62
CA PHE A 244 -0.17 16.65 -6.23
C PHE A 244 0.57 17.53 -5.22
N VAL A 245 -0.16 18.20 -4.33
CA VAL A 245 0.45 19.04 -3.29
C VAL A 245 1.32 18.19 -2.36
N ALA A 246 0.79 17.06 -1.88
CA ALA A 246 1.53 16.14 -1.02
C ALA A 246 2.74 15.54 -1.76
N ARG A 247 2.54 15.02 -2.98
CA ARG A 247 3.57 14.34 -3.76
C ARG A 247 4.77 15.21 -4.10
N LEU A 248 4.52 16.48 -4.40
CA LEU A 248 5.54 17.42 -4.85
C LEU A 248 6.02 18.34 -3.72
N GLY A 249 5.49 18.21 -2.50
CA GLY A 249 5.84 19.05 -1.36
C GLY A 249 5.51 20.54 -1.61
N LEU A 250 4.40 20.81 -2.30
CA LEU A 250 4.03 22.18 -2.70
C LEU A 250 3.51 22.97 -1.50
N LYS A 251 3.88 24.24 -1.42
CA LYS A 251 3.29 25.18 -0.47
C LYS A 251 2.11 25.89 -1.12
N ALA A 252 0.93 25.28 -1.06
CA ALA A 252 -0.29 25.87 -1.62
C ALA A 252 -0.57 27.25 -0.98
N PRO A 253 -0.95 28.28 -1.76
CA PRO A 253 -1.25 29.62 -1.23
C PRO A 253 -2.67 29.73 -0.63
N PHE A 254 -3.33 28.59 -0.42
CA PHE A 254 -4.68 28.45 0.12
C PHE A 254 -4.71 27.26 1.09
N PRO A 255 -5.65 27.21 2.04
CA PRO A 255 -5.77 26.10 2.98
C PRO A 255 -6.21 24.82 2.25
N LEU A 256 -5.54 23.70 2.52
CA LEU A 256 -5.99 22.40 2.05
C LEU A 256 -7.22 21.95 2.84
N ASN A 257 -8.21 21.41 2.15
CA ASN A 257 -9.45 20.91 2.73
C ASN A 257 -9.68 19.45 2.29
N ALA A 258 -9.23 18.50 3.13
CA ALA A 258 -9.31 17.06 2.86
C ALA A 258 -10.76 16.52 2.73
N GLY A 259 -11.77 17.28 3.15
CA GLY A 259 -13.19 16.93 2.99
C GLY A 259 -13.95 17.79 1.97
N GLY A 260 -13.28 18.77 1.36
CA GLY A 260 -13.93 19.83 0.60
C GLY A 260 -13.69 19.77 -0.91
N ARG A 261 -14.21 20.80 -1.57
CA ARG A 261 -13.97 21.08 -2.99
C ARG A 261 -13.04 22.26 -3.15
N TYR A 262 -12.23 22.22 -4.21
CA TYR A 262 -11.39 23.33 -4.65
C TYR A 262 -12.02 24.04 -5.86
N SER A 263 -11.84 25.35 -5.90
CA SER A 263 -12.25 26.23 -6.99
C SER A 263 -11.41 26.01 -8.26
N GLY A 264 -11.86 26.54 -9.39
CA GLY A 264 -11.07 26.51 -10.63
C GLY A 264 -9.72 27.22 -10.51
N GLU A 265 -9.65 28.31 -9.74
CA GLU A 265 -8.42 29.08 -9.56
C GLU A 265 -7.40 28.32 -8.70
N GLU A 266 -7.83 27.71 -7.59
CA GLU A 266 -6.96 26.87 -6.75
C GLU A 266 -6.37 25.69 -7.54
N ARG A 267 -7.19 25.02 -8.36
CA ARG A 267 -6.74 23.93 -9.25
C ARG A 267 -5.72 24.43 -10.29
N LYS A 268 -5.95 25.61 -10.87
CA LYS A 268 -5.03 26.23 -11.83
C LYS A 268 -3.69 26.59 -11.18
N GLN A 269 -3.70 27.08 -9.95
CA GLN A 269 -2.48 27.37 -9.18
C GLN A 269 -1.67 26.10 -8.92
N VAL A 270 -2.32 25.01 -8.47
CA VAL A 270 -1.65 23.72 -8.27
C VAL A 270 -1.06 23.20 -9.57
N ARG A 271 -1.79 23.29 -10.70
CA ARG A 271 -1.26 22.91 -12.02
C ARG A 271 0.01 23.69 -12.38
N GLN A 272 0.02 25.01 -12.20
CA GLN A 272 1.18 25.84 -12.49
C GLN A 272 2.36 25.52 -11.58
N MET A 273 2.11 25.30 -10.29
CA MET A 273 3.15 24.91 -9.33
C MET A 273 3.72 23.53 -9.65
N ALA A 274 2.86 22.55 -9.93
CA ALA A 274 3.27 21.20 -10.32
C ALA A 274 4.11 21.23 -11.61
N ALA A 275 3.72 22.07 -12.57
CA ALA A 275 4.48 22.24 -13.81
C ALA A 275 5.86 22.87 -13.61
N ARG A 276 6.02 23.74 -12.59
CA ARG A 276 7.32 24.35 -12.25
C ARG A 276 8.19 23.45 -11.36
N ALA A 277 7.58 22.59 -10.55
CA ALA A 277 8.27 21.71 -9.61
C ALA A 277 8.66 20.35 -10.21
N GLY A 278 7.98 19.96 -11.30
CA GLY A 278 7.98 18.60 -11.82
C GLY A 278 8.53 18.42 -13.23
N PHE A 279 8.84 19.49 -13.97
CA PHE A 279 9.40 19.45 -15.33
C PHE A 279 10.75 20.15 -15.40
#